data_AF-A0A8T0PHV1-F1
#
_entry.id   AF-A0A8T0PHV1-F1
#
_cell.length_a   1.000
_cell.length_b   1.000
_cell.length_c   1.000
_cell.angle_alpha   90.00
_cell.angle_beta   90.00
_cell.angle_gamma   90.00
#
_symmetry.space_group_name_H-M   'P 1'
#
loop_
_entity.id
_entity.type
_entity.pdbx_description
1 polymer ?
#
loop_
_entity_poly.entity_id
_entity_poly.type
_entity_poly.pdbx_seq_one_letter_code
_entity_poly.pdbx_strand_id
1 'polypeptide(L)'
;MALLLLLSILLCFASAAAESSRSPATALFVLGDSTVSCAASILPLNLTAPSLPAGPCLFPSARRLLPDHLAAKMGLPSPPLISTLNGTAAAAARGVNFGGQYGDRGMFRTGAVGQQLRLAAETLQLLRLEAGAPRDVSAAAAGAVFVLSFGTDAYARLLARGPAEADAAAPKHGRRGLGRLLADRIARGVQELYEAEVRRVAVMGVAPLGCAPRVMWEEGTRVRGCVEEANELIEGYNARLAARLDDLRPELPGAAVVFCDVYKGMMEILSNPGRYAYSAS
;
A
#
# COMPACT_ATOMS: atom_id res chain seq x y z
N MET A 1 -16.14 -54.36 19.98
CA MET A 1 -16.43 -53.54 18.78
C MET A 1 -16.71 -52.08 19.09
N ALA A 2 -17.52 -51.73 20.10
CA ALA A 2 -17.82 -50.33 20.44
C ALA A 2 -16.59 -49.49 20.87
N LEU A 3 -15.62 -50.08 21.58
CA LEU A 3 -14.41 -49.38 22.04
C LEU A 3 -13.45 -48.99 20.88
N LEU A 4 -13.40 -49.81 19.83
CA LEU A 4 -12.60 -49.55 18.62
C LEU A 4 -13.20 -48.43 17.76
N LEU A 5 -14.54 -48.33 17.73
CA LEU A 5 -15.27 -47.25 17.06
C LEU A 5 -15.12 -45.91 17.79
N LEU A 6 -15.10 -45.92 19.14
CA LEU A 6 -14.82 -44.69 19.90
C LEU A 6 -13.38 -44.22 19.73
N LEU A 7 -12.41 -45.13 19.67
CA LEU A 7 -10.99 -44.77 19.45
C LEU A 7 -10.77 -44.17 18.06
N SER A 8 -11.38 -44.72 17.01
CA SER A 8 -11.27 -44.20 15.65
C SER A 8 -11.95 -42.83 15.48
N ILE A 9 -13.07 -42.59 16.17
CA ILE A 9 -13.73 -41.28 16.20
C ILE A 9 -12.86 -40.23 16.93
N LEU A 10 -12.25 -40.60 18.06
CA LEU A 10 -11.32 -39.73 18.80
C LEU A 10 -10.04 -39.40 18.00
N LEU A 11 -9.54 -40.35 17.20
CA LEU A 11 -8.41 -40.13 16.27
C LEU A 11 -8.79 -39.19 15.11
N CYS A 12 -10.04 -39.23 14.62
CA CYS A 12 -10.53 -38.27 13.62
C CYS A 12 -10.68 -36.86 14.19
N PHE A 13 -11.12 -36.70 15.44
CA PHE A 13 -11.22 -35.39 16.08
C PHE A 13 -9.86 -34.80 16.49
N ALA A 14 -8.86 -35.64 16.77
CA ALA A 14 -7.50 -35.18 17.05
C ALA A 14 -6.78 -34.62 15.81
N SER A 15 -7.15 -35.06 14.60
CA SER A 15 -6.58 -34.53 13.35
C SER A 15 -7.22 -33.22 12.88
N ALA A 16 -8.28 -32.74 13.55
CA ALA A 16 -8.90 -31.45 13.28
C ALA A 16 -8.32 -30.32 14.16
N ALA A 17 -7.30 -30.63 14.98
CA ALA A 17 -6.60 -29.63 15.77
C ALA A 17 -5.64 -28.81 14.89
N ALA A 18 -6.13 -27.62 14.51
CA ALA A 18 -5.36 -26.47 14.07
C ALA A 18 -4.48 -26.68 12.82
N GLU A 19 -5.12 -26.80 11.65
CA GLU A 19 -4.57 -26.08 10.50
C GLU A 19 -4.63 -24.58 10.83
N SER A 20 -3.52 -24.04 11.32
CA SER A 20 -3.19 -22.63 11.13
C SER A 20 -3.46 -22.35 9.65
N SER A 21 -4.54 -21.64 9.34
CA SER A 21 -4.93 -21.30 7.96
C SER A 21 -3.77 -20.55 7.31
N ARG A 22 -2.85 -21.27 6.66
CA ARG A 22 -1.78 -20.65 5.89
C ARG A 22 -2.48 -19.87 4.81
N SER A 23 -2.24 -18.56 4.78
CA SER A 23 -2.77 -17.70 3.73
C SER A 23 -2.44 -18.33 2.38
N PRO A 24 -3.39 -18.41 1.43
CA PRO A 24 -3.13 -18.94 0.09
C PRO A 24 -2.23 -18.01 -0.75
N ALA A 25 -1.66 -16.96 -0.15
CA ALA A 25 -0.77 -16.00 -0.81
C ALA A 25 0.63 -16.60 -1.02
N THR A 26 1.12 -16.56 -2.26
CA THR A 26 2.41 -17.13 -2.65
C THR A 26 3.54 -16.10 -2.73
N ALA A 27 3.18 -14.85 -3.02
CA ALA A 27 4.09 -13.72 -3.14
C ALA A 27 3.39 -12.40 -2.74
N LEU A 28 4.19 -11.41 -2.35
CA LEU A 28 3.70 -10.06 -2.02
C LEU A 28 4.43 -8.99 -2.85
N PHE A 29 3.71 -8.33 -3.76
CA PHE A 29 4.22 -7.21 -4.52
C PHE A 29 3.66 -5.90 -3.96
N VAL A 30 4.52 -4.89 -3.84
CA VAL A 30 4.16 -3.63 -3.18
C VAL A 30 4.49 -2.46 -4.09
N LEU A 31 3.51 -1.61 -4.33
CA LEU A 31 3.64 -0.37 -5.08
C LEU A 31 3.18 0.78 -4.18
N GLY A 32 3.91 1.88 -4.17
CA GLY A 32 3.50 3.04 -3.40
C GLY A 32 4.54 4.12 -3.24
N ASP A 33 4.21 5.06 -2.38
CA ASP A 33 5.07 6.19 -2.05
C ASP A 33 6.00 5.91 -0.85
N SER A 34 6.28 6.93 -0.04
CA SER A 34 7.09 6.81 1.16
C SER A 34 6.54 5.82 2.18
N THR A 35 5.22 5.61 2.21
CA THR A 35 4.54 4.72 3.17
C THR A 35 4.94 3.26 3.05
N VAL A 36 5.49 2.87 1.89
CA VAL A 36 5.97 1.50 1.62
C VAL A 36 7.48 1.42 1.44
N SER A 37 8.22 2.53 1.49
CA SER A 37 9.66 2.58 1.18
C SER A 37 10.50 3.35 2.20
N CYS A 38 9.91 3.81 3.31
CA CYS A 38 10.58 4.57 4.38
C CYS A 38 11.15 5.94 3.98
N ALA A 39 10.78 6.49 2.83
CA ALA A 39 11.20 7.84 2.41
C ALA A 39 10.41 8.93 3.16
N ALA A 40 10.64 9.10 4.46
CA ALA A 40 9.83 9.87 5.41
C ALA A 40 9.42 11.31 4.97
N SER A 41 8.32 11.44 4.23
CA SER A 41 7.77 12.72 3.75
C SER A 41 6.78 13.38 4.72
N ILE A 42 6.35 12.65 5.75
CA ILE A 42 5.34 13.07 6.75
C ILE A 42 5.96 13.63 8.04
N LEU A 43 7.29 13.64 8.15
CA LEU A 43 8.02 14.22 9.27
C LEU A 43 8.33 15.70 8.98
N PRO A 44 8.33 16.59 9.99
CA PRO A 44 8.70 18.00 9.83
C PRO A 44 10.19 18.18 9.46
N LEU A 45 10.97 17.10 9.48
CA LEU A 45 12.35 17.09 9.02
C LEU A 45 12.35 17.02 7.49
N ASN A 46 12.91 18.04 6.84
CA ASN A 46 13.10 18.07 5.39
C ASN A 46 14.21 17.08 4.98
N LEU A 47 13.84 15.79 4.93
CA LEU A 47 14.73 14.67 4.64
C LEU A 47 14.76 14.33 3.16
N THR A 48 14.17 15.17 2.29
CA THR A 48 14.29 15.03 0.83
C THR A 48 15.68 15.43 0.30
N ALA A 49 16.66 15.63 1.18
CA ALA A 49 18.03 15.79 0.76
C ALA A 49 18.49 14.52 0.01
N PRO A 50 19.21 14.66 -1.12
CA PRO A 50 19.72 13.53 -1.92
C PRO A 50 20.80 12.70 -1.19
N SER A 51 21.01 12.94 0.11
CA SER A 51 22.08 12.41 0.93
C SER A 51 21.69 11.21 1.80
N LEU A 52 20.41 10.83 1.85
CA LEU A 52 20.05 9.51 2.39
C LEU A 52 19.91 8.56 1.20
N PRO A 53 20.89 7.66 0.96
CA PRO A 53 20.69 6.58 0.00
C PRO A 53 19.41 5.84 0.39
N ALA A 54 18.75 5.19 -0.57
CA ALA A 54 17.68 4.24 -0.27
C ALA A 54 18.18 3.28 0.82
N GLY A 55 17.83 3.59 2.07
CA GLY A 55 18.59 3.21 3.26
C GLY A 55 17.62 2.94 4.39
N PRO A 56 18.08 2.27 5.46
CA PRO A 56 17.21 1.82 6.54
C PRO A 56 16.42 2.99 7.12
N CYS A 57 15.15 2.74 7.40
CA CYS A 57 14.20 3.71 7.93
C CYS A 57 14.83 4.50 9.09
N LEU A 58 14.65 5.82 9.09
CA LEU A 58 15.30 6.76 10.02
C LEU A 58 15.14 6.41 11.51
N PHE A 59 14.06 5.73 11.86
CA PHE A 59 13.84 5.25 13.22
C PHE A 59 14.10 3.74 13.32
N PRO A 60 14.82 3.28 14.34
CA PRO A 60 15.01 1.85 14.61
C PRO A 60 13.68 1.07 14.79
N SER A 61 12.62 1.75 15.25
CA SER A 61 11.25 1.22 15.35
C SER A 61 10.52 1.10 14.00
N ALA A 62 11.01 1.77 12.95
CA ALA A 62 10.46 1.71 11.60
C ALA A 62 11.08 0.60 10.74
N ARG A 63 11.85 -0.34 11.33
CA ARG A 63 12.44 -1.48 10.61
C ARG A 63 11.44 -2.40 9.91
N ARG A 64 10.14 -2.32 10.26
CA ARG A 64 9.06 -3.01 9.57
C ARG A 64 7.95 -2.02 9.22
N LEU A 65 7.63 -1.95 7.94
CA LEU A 65 6.51 -1.20 7.40
C LEU A 65 5.24 -2.05 7.42
N LEU A 66 4.10 -1.43 7.14
CA LEU A 66 2.82 -2.16 7.03
C LEU A 66 2.90 -3.36 6.06
N PRO A 67 3.52 -3.26 4.86
CA PRO A 67 3.69 -4.42 4.00
C PRO A 67 4.51 -5.57 4.61
N ASP A 68 5.49 -5.27 5.49
CA ASP A 68 6.26 -6.30 6.19
C ASP A 68 5.40 -7.06 7.20
N HIS A 69 4.52 -6.35 7.90
CA HIS A 69 3.56 -6.97 8.82
C HIS A 69 2.52 -7.80 8.06
N LEU A 70 2.08 -7.36 6.88
CA LEU A 70 1.19 -8.12 6.00
C LEU A 70 1.87 -9.40 5.49
N ALA A 71 3.11 -9.31 4.99
CA ALA A 71 3.91 -10.46 4.59
C ALA A 71 4.03 -11.49 5.74
N ALA A 72 4.41 -11.03 6.93
CA ALA A 72 4.55 -11.90 8.09
C ALA A 72 3.24 -12.62 8.46
N LYS A 73 2.10 -11.91 8.43
CA LYS A 73 0.77 -12.51 8.66
C LYS A 73 0.40 -13.55 7.59
N MET A 74 0.92 -13.41 6.37
CA MET A 74 0.72 -14.37 5.29
C MET A 74 1.75 -15.51 5.29
N GLY A 75 2.73 -15.50 6.20
CA GLY A 75 3.83 -16.48 6.19
C GLY A 75 4.85 -16.26 5.07
N LEU A 76 4.91 -15.05 4.53
CA LEU A 76 5.82 -14.62 3.47
C LEU A 76 7.01 -13.81 4.05
N PRO A 77 8.17 -13.82 3.39
CA PRO A 77 9.26 -12.90 3.72
C PRO A 77 8.85 -11.46 3.39
N SER A 78 9.48 -10.50 4.06
CA SER A 78 9.40 -9.09 3.69
C SER A 78 9.82 -8.88 2.24
N PRO A 79 9.02 -8.16 1.42
CA PRO A 79 9.35 -7.95 0.02
C PRO A 79 10.57 -7.01 -0.09
N PRO A 80 11.67 -7.44 -0.71
CA PRO A 80 12.85 -6.60 -0.89
C PRO A 80 12.55 -5.41 -1.81
N LEU A 81 13.21 -4.27 -1.57
CA LEU A 81 13.15 -3.13 -2.49
C LEU A 81 13.75 -3.52 -3.83
N ILE A 82 13.14 -3.07 -4.93
CA ILE A 82 13.63 -3.36 -6.29
C ILE A 82 15.09 -2.95 -6.50
N SER A 83 15.55 -1.87 -5.85
CA SER A 83 16.94 -1.40 -5.92
C SER A 83 17.96 -2.34 -5.26
N THR A 84 17.50 -3.31 -4.46
CA THR A 84 18.37 -4.29 -3.77
C THR A 84 18.43 -5.64 -4.50
N LEU A 85 17.63 -5.80 -5.56
CA LEU A 85 17.58 -7.04 -6.32
C LEU A 85 18.74 -7.14 -7.30
N ASN A 86 19.21 -8.37 -7.52
CA ASN A 86 20.25 -8.70 -8.50
C ASN A 86 19.70 -8.95 -9.91
N GLY A 87 18.39 -8.71 -10.15
CA GLY A 87 17.74 -8.88 -11.45
C GLY A 87 17.36 -10.31 -11.83
N THR A 88 17.52 -11.29 -10.95
CA THR A 88 17.11 -12.70 -11.21
C THR A 88 15.63 -12.93 -10.86
N ALA A 89 14.91 -13.77 -11.61
CA ALA A 89 13.50 -14.01 -11.29
C ALA A 89 13.33 -14.80 -9.98
N ALA A 90 14.27 -15.68 -9.63
CA ALA A 90 14.31 -16.34 -8.31
C ALA A 90 14.29 -15.34 -7.14
N ALA A 91 14.99 -14.21 -7.25
CA ALA A 91 14.99 -13.17 -6.22
C ALA A 91 13.66 -12.39 -6.16
N ALA A 92 12.93 -12.30 -7.26
CA ALA A 92 11.63 -11.62 -7.35
C ALA A 92 10.42 -12.55 -7.10
N ALA A 93 10.61 -13.86 -7.11
CA ALA A 93 9.54 -14.86 -7.13
C ALA A 93 8.62 -14.81 -5.89
N ARG A 94 9.14 -14.38 -4.74
CA ARG A 94 8.36 -14.26 -3.49
C ARG A 94 7.79 -12.86 -3.25
N GLY A 95 8.01 -11.94 -4.17
CA GLY A 95 7.54 -10.57 -4.06
C GLY A 95 8.64 -9.53 -4.20
N VAL A 96 8.23 -8.31 -4.56
CA VAL A 96 9.11 -7.15 -4.74
C VAL A 96 8.40 -5.89 -4.27
N ASN A 97 9.15 -5.01 -3.63
CA ASN A 97 8.70 -3.68 -3.27
C ASN A 97 9.23 -2.66 -4.28
N PHE A 98 8.31 -2.16 -5.11
CA PHE A 98 8.53 -1.11 -6.09
C PHE A 98 8.39 0.30 -5.48
N GLY A 99 8.27 0.43 -4.17
CA GLY A 99 8.24 1.71 -3.49
C GLY A 99 9.58 2.43 -3.59
N GLY A 100 9.57 3.71 -3.96
CA GLY A 100 10.79 4.52 -4.03
C GLY A 100 10.60 5.89 -4.69
N GLN A 101 11.62 6.74 -4.57
CA GLN A 101 11.65 8.04 -5.27
C GLN A 101 12.06 7.84 -6.73
N TYR A 102 11.07 7.60 -7.59
CA TYR A 102 11.28 7.68 -9.04
C TYR A 102 11.40 9.15 -9.42
N GLY A 103 12.51 9.50 -10.10
CA GLY A 103 13.12 10.84 -10.25
C GLY A 103 12.32 11.94 -10.95
N ASP A 104 11.00 11.93 -10.81
CA ASP A 104 10.12 12.93 -11.40
C ASP A 104 9.86 14.08 -10.41
N ARG A 105 10.28 15.29 -10.81
CA ARG A 105 10.25 16.53 -10.00
C ARG A 105 8.89 17.26 -10.05
N GLY A 106 7.87 16.69 -10.71
CA GLY A 106 6.55 17.32 -10.90
C GLY A 106 5.57 17.17 -9.72
N MET A 107 4.64 18.13 -9.57
CA MET A 107 3.64 18.18 -8.48
C MET A 107 2.62 17.03 -8.54
N PHE A 108 2.22 16.63 -9.75
CA PHE A 108 1.30 15.52 -10.00
C PHE A 108 2.09 14.28 -10.38
N ARG A 109 2.63 13.59 -9.36
CA ARG A 109 3.40 12.34 -9.55
C ARG A 109 2.49 11.14 -9.90
N THR A 110 1.48 11.32 -10.75
CA THR A 110 0.76 10.19 -11.37
C THR A 110 1.70 9.33 -12.22
N GLY A 111 2.80 9.91 -12.70
CA GLY A 111 3.89 9.20 -13.36
C GLY A 111 4.54 8.13 -12.48
N ALA A 112 4.60 8.33 -11.15
CA ALA A 112 5.15 7.32 -10.24
C ALA A 112 4.29 6.05 -10.19
N VAL A 113 2.96 6.20 -10.21
CA VAL A 113 2.03 5.05 -10.30
C VAL A 113 2.29 4.29 -11.60
N GLY A 114 2.38 5.00 -12.74
CA GLY A 114 2.64 4.36 -14.03
C GLY A 114 4.01 3.70 -14.13
N GLN A 115 5.06 4.31 -13.58
CA GLN A 115 6.40 3.75 -13.59
C GLN A 115 6.49 2.49 -12.74
N GLN A 116 5.92 2.50 -11.52
CA GLN A 116 5.93 1.32 -10.65
C GLN A 116 5.08 0.18 -11.22
N LEU A 117 3.94 0.49 -11.85
CA LEU A 117 3.13 -0.52 -12.56
C LEU A 117 3.90 -1.13 -13.73
N ARG A 118 4.66 -0.32 -14.49
CA ARG A 118 5.51 -0.82 -15.56
C ARG A 118 6.57 -1.79 -15.03
N LEU A 119 7.28 -1.42 -13.97
CA LEU A 119 8.28 -2.28 -13.32
C LEU A 119 7.67 -3.58 -12.79
N ALA A 120 6.46 -3.50 -12.22
CA ALA A 120 5.72 -4.67 -11.77
C ALA A 120 5.35 -5.58 -12.96
N ALA A 121 4.87 -5.02 -14.06
CA ALA A 121 4.54 -5.77 -15.27
C ALA A 121 5.79 -6.45 -15.88
N GLU A 122 6.92 -5.74 -15.96
CA GLU A 122 8.21 -6.29 -16.42
C GLU A 122 8.70 -7.42 -15.51
N THR A 123 8.55 -7.27 -14.18
CA THR A 123 8.91 -8.32 -13.21
C THR A 123 8.04 -9.55 -13.37
N LEU A 124 6.72 -9.37 -13.55
CA LEU A 124 5.82 -10.48 -13.84
C LEU A 124 6.22 -11.18 -15.12
N GLN A 125 6.51 -10.45 -16.21
CA GLN A 125 6.98 -11.01 -17.48
C GLN A 125 8.26 -11.84 -17.32
N LEU A 126 9.24 -11.34 -16.56
CA LEU A 126 10.46 -12.08 -16.25
C LEU A 126 10.15 -13.41 -15.54
N LEU A 127 9.28 -13.39 -14.53
CA LEU A 127 8.84 -14.61 -13.84
C LEU A 127 8.12 -15.58 -14.78
N ARG A 128 7.35 -15.08 -15.76
CA ARG A 128 6.70 -15.91 -16.77
C ARG A 128 7.70 -16.67 -17.63
N LEU A 129 8.76 -15.98 -18.05
CA LEU A 129 9.80 -16.53 -18.92
C LEU A 129 10.60 -17.63 -18.22
N GLU A 130 10.88 -17.49 -16.92
CA GLU A 130 11.62 -18.51 -16.15
C GLU A 130 10.77 -19.72 -15.75
N ALA A 131 9.44 -19.56 -15.58
CA ALA A 131 8.56 -20.63 -15.11
C ALA A 131 8.28 -21.73 -16.15
N GLY A 132 8.63 -21.53 -17.42
CA GLY A 132 8.60 -22.55 -18.49
C GLY A 132 7.20 -23.00 -18.97
N ALA A 133 6.17 -23.03 -18.11
CA ALA A 133 4.82 -23.48 -18.43
C ALA A 133 3.75 -22.39 -18.18
N PRO A 134 2.86 -22.09 -19.17
CA PRO A 134 1.85 -21.02 -19.03
C PRO A 134 0.86 -21.20 -17.87
N ARG A 135 0.51 -22.45 -17.52
CA ARG A 135 -0.45 -22.74 -16.43
C ARG A 135 0.11 -22.43 -15.04
N ASP A 136 1.40 -22.71 -14.82
CA ASP A 136 2.06 -22.46 -13.53
C ASP A 136 2.21 -20.95 -13.28
N VAL A 137 2.38 -20.18 -14.36
CA VAL A 137 2.46 -18.72 -14.33
C VAL A 137 1.14 -18.06 -13.95
N SER A 138 0.04 -18.46 -14.59
CA SER A 138 -1.29 -17.88 -14.32
C SER A 138 -1.71 -18.18 -12.87
N ALA A 139 -1.43 -19.40 -12.39
CA ALA A 139 -1.65 -19.78 -11.00
C ALA A 139 -0.76 -18.99 -10.02
N ALA A 140 0.52 -18.76 -10.36
CA ALA A 140 1.44 -17.97 -9.54
C ALA A 140 1.00 -16.50 -9.46
N ALA A 141 0.60 -15.88 -10.57
CA ALA A 141 0.10 -14.51 -10.62
C ALA A 141 -1.23 -14.35 -9.87
N ALA A 142 -2.14 -15.33 -9.97
CA ALA A 142 -3.40 -15.34 -9.22
C ALA A 142 -3.19 -15.57 -7.71
N GLY A 143 -2.13 -16.29 -7.33
CA GLY A 143 -1.73 -16.50 -5.94
C GLY A 143 -1.04 -15.30 -5.30
N ALA A 144 -0.40 -14.45 -6.10
CA ALA A 144 0.30 -13.25 -5.65
C ALA A 144 -0.68 -12.18 -5.15
N VAL A 145 -0.28 -11.46 -4.10
CA VAL A 145 -1.02 -10.32 -3.53
C VAL A 145 -0.29 -9.04 -3.91
N PHE A 146 -1.02 -8.07 -4.45
CA PHE A 146 -0.51 -6.73 -4.76
C PHE A 146 -1.06 -5.72 -3.75
N VAL A 147 -0.18 -4.93 -3.15
CA VAL A 147 -0.53 -3.82 -2.26
C VAL A 147 -0.18 -2.50 -2.94
N LEU A 148 -1.17 -1.64 -3.15
CA LEU A 148 -1.01 -0.32 -3.76
C LEU A 148 -1.25 0.76 -2.69
N SER A 149 -0.27 1.62 -2.43
CA SER A 149 -0.34 2.69 -1.42
C SER A 149 0.16 4.00 -1.99
N PHE A 150 -0.75 4.79 -2.56
CA PHE A 150 -0.42 6.05 -3.22
C PHE A 150 -1.29 7.19 -2.71
N GLY A 151 -0.67 8.36 -2.54
CA GLY A 151 -1.37 9.63 -2.33
C GLY A 151 -0.81 10.42 -1.16
N THR A 152 -0.29 9.74 -0.14
CA THR A 152 0.30 10.35 1.06
C THR A 152 1.32 11.42 0.68
N ASP A 153 2.24 11.08 -0.20
CA ASP A 153 3.28 11.99 -0.67
C ASP A 153 2.73 13.18 -1.48
N ALA A 154 1.71 12.94 -2.31
CA ALA A 154 1.11 13.97 -3.14
C ALA A 154 0.35 14.98 -2.29
N TYR A 155 -0.45 14.49 -1.34
CA TYR A 155 -1.19 15.33 -0.41
C TYR A 155 -0.28 16.02 0.62
N ALA A 156 0.77 15.36 1.14
CA ALA A 156 1.73 15.99 2.03
C ALA A 156 2.42 17.20 1.37
N ARG A 157 2.83 17.07 0.09
CA ARG A 157 3.39 18.19 -0.70
C ARG A 157 2.36 19.26 -1.02
N LEU A 158 1.11 18.89 -1.24
CA LEU A 158 0.02 19.84 -1.50
C LEU A 158 -0.26 20.70 -0.26
N LEU A 159 -0.31 20.07 0.92
CA LEU A 159 -0.53 20.74 2.19
C LEU A 159 0.65 21.67 2.56
N ALA A 160 1.87 21.30 2.16
CA ALA A 160 3.09 22.09 2.38
C ALA A 160 3.11 23.50 1.78
N ARG A 161 2.45 23.68 0.62
CA ARG A 161 2.65 24.85 -0.25
C ARG A 161 1.55 25.90 -0.11
N GLY A 162 0.58 25.67 0.78
CA GLY A 162 -0.60 26.51 0.94
C GLY A 162 -1.56 26.49 -0.26
N PRO A 163 -2.76 27.09 -0.14
CA PRO A 163 -3.81 27.01 -1.16
C PRO A 163 -3.44 27.66 -2.50
N ALA A 164 -2.70 28.77 -2.48
CA ALA A 164 -2.43 29.59 -3.67
C ALA A 164 -1.47 28.92 -4.67
N GLU A 165 -0.38 28.28 -4.22
CA GLU A 165 0.52 27.53 -5.10
C GLU A 165 -0.13 26.24 -5.63
N ALA A 166 -0.96 25.60 -4.81
CA ALA A 166 -1.69 24.39 -5.17
C ALA A 166 -2.69 24.62 -6.31
N ASP A 167 -3.39 25.77 -6.30
CA ASP A 167 -4.30 26.17 -7.36
C ASP A 167 -3.55 26.66 -8.62
N ALA A 168 -2.41 27.35 -8.44
CA ALA A 168 -1.57 27.83 -9.55
C ALA A 168 -0.85 26.72 -10.31
N ALA A 169 -0.44 25.64 -9.64
CA ALA A 169 0.27 24.54 -10.26
C ALA A 169 -0.66 23.45 -10.82
N ALA A 170 -1.98 23.50 -10.57
CA ALA A 170 -2.94 22.50 -11.05
C ALA A 170 -3.29 22.64 -12.55
N PRO A 171 -3.16 21.59 -13.39
CA PRO A 171 -3.64 21.67 -14.76
C PRO A 171 -5.18 21.70 -14.78
N LYS A 172 -5.76 22.79 -15.28
CA LYS A 172 -7.20 23.06 -15.57
C LYS A 172 -8.25 22.78 -14.46
N HIS A 173 -7.95 22.09 -13.34
CA HIS A 173 -8.96 21.47 -12.47
C HIS A 173 -8.79 21.65 -10.94
N GLY A 174 -7.84 22.48 -10.48
CA GLY A 174 -7.68 22.86 -9.06
C GLY A 174 -7.33 21.72 -8.07
N ARG A 175 -7.29 22.02 -6.77
CA ARG A 175 -6.95 21.08 -5.67
C ARG A 175 -7.76 19.78 -5.65
N ARG A 176 -9.07 19.84 -5.96
CA ARG A 176 -9.96 18.66 -6.04
C ARG A 176 -9.68 17.79 -7.28
N GLY A 177 -9.04 18.36 -8.31
CA GLY A 177 -8.61 17.63 -9.49
C GLY A 177 -7.57 16.56 -9.20
N LEU A 178 -6.69 16.78 -8.21
CA LEU A 178 -5.66 15.80 -7.81
C LEU A 178 -6.29 14.47 -7.40
N GLY A 179 -7.28 14.51 -6.50
CA GLY A 179 -7.91 13.30 -5.96
C GLY A 179 -8.59 12.48 -7.05
N ARG A 180 -9.24 13.14 -8.00
CA ARG A 180 -9.81 12.48 -9.19
C ARG A 180 -8.74 11.85 -10.06
N LEU A 181 -7.74 12.61 -10.47
CA LEU A 181 -6.69 12.13 -11.38
C LEU A 181 -5.92 10.94 -10.79
N LEU A 182 -5.62 11.00 -9.49
CA LEU A 182 -4.90 9.94 -8.80
C LEU A 182 -5.78 8.70 -8.60
N ALA A 183 -7.03 8.86 -8.13
CA ALA A 183 -7.96 7.74 -7.99
C ALA A 183 -8.20 7.03 -9.33
N ASP A 184 -8.41 7.79 -10.41
CA ASP A 184 -8.59 7.22 -11.75
C ASP A 184 -7.32 6.53 -12.26
N ARG A 185 -6.12 7.05 -11.95
CA ARG A 185 -4.86 6.38 -12.34
C ARG A 185 -4.66 5.07 -11.59
N ILE A 186 -4.98 5.03 -10.28
CA ILE A 186 -4.89 3.83 -9.46
C ILE A 186 -5.90 2.78 -9.93
N ALA A 187 -7.16 3.17 -10.17
CA ALA A 187 -8.18 2.27 -10.71
C ALA A 187 -7.76 1.67 -12.06
N ARG A 188 -7.22 2.49 -12.98
CA ARG A 188 -6.61 1.97 -14.22
C ARG A 188 -5.44 1.01 -13.95
N GLY A 189 -4.62 1.30 -12.95
CA GLY A 189 -3.54 0.41 -12.53
C GLY A 189 -4.02 -0.95 -12.02
N VAL A 190 -5.13 -0.98 -11.29
CA VAL A 190 -5.78 -2.24 -10.87
C VAL A 190 -6.26 -3.03 -12.09
N GLN A 191 -6.84 -2.36 -13.07
CA GLN A 191 -7.25 -2.99 -14.33
C GLN A 191 -6.03 -3.53 -15.12
N GLU A 192 -4.95 -2.76 -15.25
CA GLU A 192 -3.69 -3.20 -15.87
C GLU A 192 -3.11 -4.45 -15.18
N LEU A 193 -3.15 -4.51 -13.85
CA LEU A 193 -2.72 -5.69 -13.08
C LEU A 193 -3.65 -6.89 -13.33
N TYR A 194 -4.96 -6.67 -13.42
CA TYR A 194 -5.93 -7.71 -13.72
C TYR A 194 -5.72 -8.32 -15.12
N GLU A 195 -5.46 -7.48 -16.13
CA GLU A 195 -5.08 -7.90 -17.48
C GLU A 195 -3.77 -8.71 -17.47
N ALA A 196 -2.88 -8.43 -16.52
CA ALA A 196 -1.68 -9.22 -16.25
C ALA A 196 -1.92 -10.48 -15.40
N GLU A 197 -3.16 -10.97 -15.30
CA GLU A 197 -3.58 -12.17 -14.54
C GLU A 197 -3.49 -12.07 -13.01
N VAL A 198 -3.25 -10.87 -12.46
CA VAL A 198 -3.31 -10.66 -11.01
C VAL A 198 -4.77 -10.75 -10.56
N ARG A 199 -5.01 -11.46 -9.45
CA ARG A 199 -6.35 -11.67 -8.91
C ARG A 199 -6.55 -11.15 -7.49
N ARG A 200 -5.49 -10.73 -6.79
CA ARG A 200 -5.59 -10.24 -5.41
C ARG A 200 -4.91 -8.89 -5.27
N VAL A 201 -5.70 -7.83 -5.08
CA VAL A 201 -5.21 -6.46 -4.99
C VAL A 201 -5.80 -5.77 -3.77
N ALA A 202 -4.94 -5.25 -2.89
CA ALA A 202 -5.31 -4.40 -1.78
C ALA A 202 -4.86 -2.96 -2.07
N VAL A 203 -5.79 -2.02 -2.04
CA VAL A 203 -5.52 -0.59 -2.25
C VAL A 203 -5.67 0.12 -0.92
N MET A 204 -4.58 0.73 -0.45
CA MET A 204 -4.52 1.45 0.82
C MET A 204 -5.00 2.88 0.64
N GLY A 205 -5.94 3.30 1.49
CA GLY A 205 -6.27 4.71 1.66
C GLY A 205 -5.14 5.49 2.36
N VAL A 206 -5.24 6.81 2.32
CA VAL A 206 -4.29 7.71 2.98
C VAL A 206 -4.73 7.94 4.43
N ALA A 207 -3.80 7.84 5.37
CA ALA A 207 -4.01 8.13 6.79
C ALA A 207 -4.38 9.62 7.01
N PRO A 208 -4.96 10.02 8.16
CA PRO A 208 -5.35 11.41 8.44
C PRO A 208 -4.12 12.32 8.47
N LEU A 209 -3.78 12.94 7.33
CA LEU A 209 -2.60 13.80 7.23
C LEU A 209 -2.73 15.09 8.04
N GLY A 210 -3.95 15.56 8.32
CA GLY A 210 -4.15 16.68 9.25
C GLY A 210 -3.62 16.39 10.65
N CYS A 211 -3.53 15.12 11.03
CA CYS A 211 -2.94 14.67 12.29
C CYS A 211 -1.44 14.37 12.19
N ALA A 212 -0.81 14.52 11.01
CA ALA A 212 0.61 14.25 10.86
C ALA A 212 1.43 15.39 11.51
N PRO A 213 2.50 15.08 12.26
CA PRO A 213 3.29 16.09 12.96
C PRO A 213 3.77 17.24 12.09
N ARG A 214 4.14 16.96 10.82
CA ARG A 214 4.54 17.99 9.86
C ARG A 214 3.41 18.97 9.55
N VAL A 215 2.20 18.47 9.28
CA VAL A 215 1.06 19.31 8.89
C VAL A 215 0.59 20.15 10.07
N MET A 216 0.53 19.55 11.28
CA MET A 216 0.23 20.29 12.51
C MET A 216 1.28 21.38 12.79
N TRP A 217 2.56 21.08 12.55
CA TRP A 217 3.64 22.06 12.73
C TRP A 217 3.55 23.23 11.74
N GLU A 218 3.24 22.95 10.48
CA GLU A 218 3.13 23.96 9.41
C GLU A 218 1.96 24.93 9.62
N GLU A 219 0.84 24.49 10.23
CA GLU A 219 -0.25 25.39 10.63
C GLU A 219 0.03 26.22 11.89
N GLY A 220 1.06 25.85 12.67
CA GLY A 220 1.51 26.59 13.84
C GLY A 220 0.55 26.53 15.04
N THR A 221 0.57 27.57 15.89
CA THR A 221 -0.14 27.59 17.19
C THR A 221 -1.66 27.77 17.08
N ARG A 222 -2.22 27.80 15.87
CA ARG A 222 -3.66 28.05 15.64
C ARG A 222 -4.54 26.83 15.91
N VAL A 223 -3.97 25.62 15.87
CA VAL A 223 -4.73 24.38 15.99
C VAL A 223 -4.26 23.61 17.22
N ARG A 224 -5.18 23.33 18.16
CA ARG A 224 -4.98 22.37 19.25
C ARG A 224 -5.52 21.01 18.81
N GLY A 225 -4.84 20.36 17.86
CA GLY A 225 -5.28 19.08 17.32
C GLY A 225 -4.91 18.87 15.85
N CYS A 226 -5.58 17.92 15.22
CA CYS A 226 -5.44 17.69 13.79
C CYS A 226 -6.00 18.88 12.98
N VAL A 227 -5.41 19.17 11.83
CA VAL A 227 -5.91 20.19 10.89
C VAL A 227 -7.13 19.65 10.13
N GLU A 228 -8.32 20.16 10.42
CA GLU A 228 -9.58 19.65 9.88
C GLU A 228 -9.66 19.77 8.35
N GLU A 229 -9.27 20.91 7.77
CA GLU A 229 -9.35 21.11 6.31
C GLU A 229 -8.42 20.15 5.55
N ALA A 230 -7.29 19.77 6.16
CA ALA A 230 -6.40 18.77 5.60
C ALA A 230 -7.07 17.38 5.63
N ASN A 231 -7.73 17.04 6.72
CA ASN A 231 -8.44 15.78 6.88
C ASN A 231 -9.65 15.66 5.95
N GLU A 232 -10.46 16.71 5.78
CA GLU A 232 -11.57 16.74 4.81
C GLU A 232 -11.09 16.45 3.39
N LEU A 233 -9.92 16.98 3.02
CA LEU A 233 -9.30 16.74 1.72
C LEU A 233 -8.89 15.27 1.54
N ILE A 234 -8.34 14.64 2.58
CA ILE A 234 -7.96 13.21 2.58
C ILE A 234 -9.20 12.32 2.54
N GLU A 235 -10.23 12.61 3.32
CA GLU A 235 -11.49 11.86 3.30
C GLU A 235 -12.13 11.91 1.92
N GLY A 236 -12.18 13.09 1.29
CA GLY A 236 -12.69 13.24 -0.08
C GLY A 236 -11.90 12.42 -1.11
N TYR A 237 -10.58 12.31 -0.95
CA TYR A 237 -9.76 11.43 -1.79
C TYR A 237 -10.06 9.95 -1.56
N ASN A 238 -10.04 9.50 -0.31
CA ASN A 238 -10.26 8.11 0.07
C ASN A 238 -11.66 7.63 -0.35
N ALA A 239 -12.70 8.45 -0.12
CA ALA A 239 -14.06 8.15 -0.54
C ALA A 239 -14.16 8.01 -2.06
N ARG A 240 -13.48 8.89 -2.81
CA ARG A 240 -13.46 8.81 -4.27
C ARG A 240 -12.70 7.59 -4.78
N LEU A 241 -11.56 7.25 -4.17
CA LEU A 241 -10.80 6.05 -4.51
C LEU A 241 -11.62 4.78 -4.23
N ALA A 242 -12.25 4.69 -3.06
CA ALA A 242 -13.14 3.59 -2.72
C ALA A 242 -14.28 3.44 -3.75
N ALA A 243 -14.98 4.53 -4.07
CA ALA A 243 -16.04 4.52 -5.06
C ALA A 243 -15.56 4.08 -6.45
N ARG A 244 -14.40 4.54 -6.91
CA ARG A 244 -13.83 4.10 -8.20
C ARG A 244 -13.45 2.61 -8.21
N LEU A 245 -13.05 2.05 -7.08
CA LEU A 245 -12.80 0.61 -6.96
C LEU A 245 -14.10 -0.18 -6.91
N ASP A 246 -15.12 0.33 -6.22
CA ASP A 246 -16.46 -0.29 -6.18
C ASP A 246 -17.08 -0.34 -7.58
N ASP A 247 -16.95 0.74 -8.37
CA ASP A 247 -17.37 0.78 -9.78
C ASP A 247 -16.63 -0.24 -10.64
N LEU A 248 -15.33 -0.47 -10.36
CA LEU A 248 -14.46 -1.34 -11.15
C LEU A 248 -14.65 -2.83 -10.83
N ARG A 249 -14.95 -3.20 -9.58
CA ARG A 249 -15.05 -4.61 -9.14
C ARG A 249 -15.96 -5.50 -10.02
N PRO A 250 -17.15 -5.07 -10.48
CA PRO A 250 -17.99 -5.86 -11.37
C PRO A 250 -17.32 -6.21 -12.71
N GLU A 251 -16.36 -5.42 -13.16
CA GLU A 251 -15.62 -5.62 -14.42
C GLU A 251 -14.44 -6.60 -14.27
N LEU A 252 -14.14 -7.05 -13.04
CA LEU A 252 -12.96 -7.88 -12.72
C LEU A 252 -13.38 -9.26 -12.17
N PRO A 253 -14.05 -10.11 -12.96
CA PRO A 253 -14.56 -11.40 -12.48
C PRO A 253 -13.42 -12.29 -11.95
N GLY A 254 -13.65 -12.87 -10.78
CA GLY A 254 -12.67 -13.74 -10.12
C GLY A 254 -11.50 -13.00 -9.46
N ALA A 255 -11.46 -11.67 -9.49
CA ALA A 255 -10.50 -10.88 -8.73
C ALA A 255 -11.07 -10.43 -7.38
N ALA A 256 -10.24 -10.48 -6.34
CA ALA A 256 -10.47 -9.86 -5.04
C ALA A 256 -9.73 -8.52 -5.00
N VAL A 257 -10.47 -7.42 -5.18
CA VAL A 257 -9.95 -6.06 -5.04
C VAL A 257 -10.55 -5.43 -3.79
N VAL A 258 -9.72 -5.10 -2.80
CA VAL A 258 -10.18 -4.52 -1.52
C VAL A 258 -9.62 -3.11 -1.32
N PHE A 259 -10.47 -2.21 -0.82
CA PHE A 259 -10.03 -0.92 -0.31
C PHE A 259 -9.78 -1.05 1.20
N CYS A 260 -8.60 -0.65 1.65
CA CYS A 260 -8.23 -0.63 3.06
C CYS A 260 -8.34 0.81 3.58
N ASP A 261 -9.34 1.06 4.42
CA ASP A 261 -9.59 2.37 5.03
C ASP A 261 -8.60 2.64 6.20
N VAL A 262 -7.37 2.99 5.83
CA VAL A 262 -6.30 3.36 6.76
C VAL A 262 -6.67 4.62 7.55
N TYR A 263 -7.46 5.52 6.96
CA TYR A 263 -7.90 6.75 7.63
C TYR A 263 -8.72 6.42 8.87
N LYS A 264 -9.79 5.65 8.70
CA LYS A 264 -10.65 5.23 9.81
C LYS A 264 -9.87 4.44 10.87
N GLY A 265 -9.02 3.52 10.44
CA GLY A 265 -8.18 2.73 11.34
C GLY A 265 -7.24 3.59 12.19
N MET A 266 -6.62 4.61 11.60
CA MET A 266 -5.73 5.51 12.33
C MET A 266 -6.51 6.48 13.23
N MET A 267 -7.65 7.00 12.78
CA MET A 267 -8.50 7.88 13.61
C MET A 267 -9.01 7.15 14.86
N GLU A 268 -9.35 5.86 14.76
CA GLU A 268 -9.72 5.04 15.93
C GLU A 268 -8.56 4.92 16.94
N ILE A 269 -7.33 4.74 16.46
CA ILE A 269 -6.13 4.67 17.31
C ILE A 269 -5.89 6.02 18.00
N LEU A 270 -5.95 7.11 17.24
CA LEU A 270 -5.73 8.47 17.74
C LEU A 270 -6.80 8.89 18.76
N SER A 271 -8.05 8.47 18.56
CA SER A 271 -9.16 8.79 19.46
C SER A 271 -9.20 7.90 20.70
N ASN A 272 -8.57 6.72 20.66
CA ASN A 272 -8.60 5.72 21.73
C ASN A 272 -7.19 5.20 22.09
N PRO A 273 -6.21 6.05 22.41
CA PRO A 273 -4.81 5.64 22.55
C PRO A 273 -4.61 4.56 23.63
N GLY A 274 -5.35 4.64 24.75
CA GLY A 274 -5.27 3.65 25.83
C GLY A 274 -5.69 2.24 25.42
N ARG A 275 -6.60 2.09 24.45
CA ARG A 275 -7.00 0.77 23.90
C ARG A 275 -5.87 0.11 23.10
N TYR A 276 -4.96 0.91 22.56
CA TYR A 276 -3.84 0.48 21.74
C TYR A 276 -2.49 0.63 22.46
N ALA A 277 -2.50 0.76 23.79
CA ALA A 277 -1.33 0.90 24.64
C ALA A 277 -0.44 2.12 24.33
N TYR A 278 -1.04 3.19 23.79
CA TYR A 278 -0.40 4.50 23.66
C TYR A 278 -0.85 5.44 24.79
N SER A 279 0.03 6.32 25.24
CA SER A 279 -0.35 7.43 26.13
C SER A 279 -1.01 8.52 25.31
N ALA A 280 -2.16 9.02 25.75
CA ALA A 280 -2.68 10.29 25.25
C ALA A 280 -1.72 11.41 25.68
N SER A 281 -1.10 12.09 24.73
CA SER A 281 -0.20 13.23 24.95
C SER A 281 -0.69 14.42 24.16
#